data_AF-A0A6P0Y101-F1
#
_entry.id   AF-A0A6P0Y101-F1
#
_cell.length_a   1.000
_cell.length_b   1.000
_cell.length_c   1.000
_cell.angle_alpha   90.00
_cell.angle_beta   90.00
_cell.angle_gamma   90.00
#
_symmetry.space_group_name_H-M   'P 1'
#
loop_
_entity.id
_entity.type
_entity.pdbx_description
1 polymer ?
#
loop_
_entity_poly.entity_id
_entity_poly.type
_entity_poly.pdbx_seq_one_letter_code
_entity_poly.pdbx_strand_id
1 'polypeptide(L)'
;DVLSGTTSGPELPPGPFETWKFQRNIVNRYFQSLGWSELANINVNQKLWCDGPYGRERIFFGELMENRNMLTTEAVAKLLHCIIGGVAVSPGRSQMMMDLLQGDLEQVTGFLGEALPPGSQQWSIAGSNESIRNNAAYIELPSHNPYLLAVFTEGRENAQNHQLLPFVSQVFLKAQENLTA
;
A
#
# COMPACT_ATOMS: atom_id res chain seq x y z
N ASP A 1 -0.13 -10.20 14.68
CA ASP A 1 0.07 -10.96 15.92
C ASP A 1 0.97 -10.21 16.87
N VAL A 2 2.23 -9.94 16.49
CA VAL A 2 3.14 -9.13 17.34
C VAL A 2 2.53 -7.78 17.74
N LEU A 3 2.01 -7.01 16.78
CA LEU A 3 1.41 -5.70 17.06
C LEU A 3 0.07 -5.77 17.78
N SER A 4 -0.73 -6.79 17.49
CA SER A 4 -2.10 -6.92 17.99
C SER A 4 -2.21 -7.72 19.29
N GLY A 5 -1.16 -8.43 19.70
CA GLY A 5 -1.22 -9.38 20.81
C GLY A 5 -2.20 -10.54 20.58
N THR A 6 -2.64 -10.75 19.33
CA THR A 6 -3.61 -11.80 18.96
C THR A 6 -2.94 -12.95 18.23
N THR A 7 -3.61 -14.10 18.19
CA THR A 7 -3.19 -15.30 17.44
C THR A 7 -4.27 -15.76 16.48
N SER A 8 -3.87 -16.44 15.41
CA SER A 8 -4.79 -17.21 14.56
C SER A 8 -5.11 -18.56 15.18
N GLY A 9 -6.13 -19.25 14.67
CA GLY A 9 -6.47 -20.60 15.10
C GLY A 9 -7.96 -20.90 15.04
N PRO A 10 -8.41 -21.96 15.74
CA PRO A 10 -9.81 -22.37 15.79
C PRO A 10 -10.72 -21.25 16.27
N GLU A 11 -12.01 -21.44 16.07
CA GLU A 11 -13.04 -20.51 16.51
C GLU A 11 -12.93 -20.22 18.01
N LEU A 12 -13.37 -19.03 18.40
CA LEU A 12 -13.43 -18.62 19.80
C LEU A 12 -14.89 -18.50 20.23
N PRO A 13 -15.22 -18.81 21.50
CA PRO A 13 -16.52 -18.47 22.05
C PRO A 13 -16.79 -16.96 21.96
N PRO A 14 -18.06 -16.51 21.94
CA PRO A 14 -18.41 -15.12 21.65
C PRO A 14 -17.66 -14.07 22.49
N GLY A 15 -17.57 -14.23 23.81
CA GLY A 15 -16.89 -13.27 24.69
C GLY A 15 -15.39 -13.10 24.38
N PRO A 16 -14.58 -14.18 24.40
CA PRO A 16 -13.20 -14.14 23.95
C PRO A 16 -13.03 -13.63 22.51
N PHE A 17 -13.98 -13.94 21.62
CA PHE A 17 -13.93 -13.49 20.24
C PHE A 17 -14.08 -11.97 20.12
N GLU A 18 -14.98 -11.33 20.87
CA GLU A 18 -15.09 -9.86 20.90
C GLU A 18 -13.79 -9.18 21.35
N THR A 19 -13.18 -9.71 22.42
CA THR A 19 -11.89 -9.22 22.91
C THR A 19 -10.81 -9.37 21.84
N TRP A 20 -10.79 -10.53 21.18
CA TRP A 20 -9.86 -10.80 20.08
C TRP A 20 -10.08 -9.84 18.90
N LYS A 21 -11.33 -9.57 18.48
CA LYS A 21 -11.65 -8.64 17.39
C LYS A 21 -11.19 -7.23 17.73
N PHE A 22 -11.45 -6.78 18.96
CA PHE A 22 -10.98 -5.50 19.43
C PHE A 22 -9.45 -5.41 19.34
N GLN A 23 -8.71 -6.39 19.84
CA GLN A 23 -7.25 -6.39 19.78
C GLN A 23 -6.70 -6.50 18.34
N ARG A 24 -7.30 -7.34 17.50
CA ARG A 24 -6.94 -7.49 16.07
C ARG A 24 -7.07 -6.17 15.31
N ASN A 25 -8.04 -5.33 15.66
CA ASN A 25 -8.31 -4.04 15.00
C ASN A 25 -7.40 -2.88 15.48
N ILE A 26 -6.33 -3.15 16.24
CA ILE A 26 -5.46 -2.09 16.81
C ILE A 26 -4.78 -1.22 15.75
N VAL A 27 -4.39 -1.80 14.60
CA VAL A 27 -3.68 -1.07 13.54
C VAL A 27 -4.60 -0.03 12.89
N ASN A 28 -5.87 -0.37 12.67
CA ASN A 28 -6.88 0.60 12.20
C ASN A 28 -7.05 1.73 13.19
N ARG A 29 -7.18 1.43 14.49
CA ARG A 29 -7.31 2.46 15.51
C ARG A 29 -6.09 3.38 15.57
N TYR A 30 -4.88 2.83 15.40
CA TYR A 30 -3.67 3.63 15.30
C TYR A 30 -3.76 4.65 14.16
N PHE A 31 -4.05 4.21 12.93
CA PHE A 31 -4.17 5.13 11.79
C PHE A 31 -5.33 6.12 11.93
N GLN A 32 -6.48 5.68 12.46
CA GLN A 32 -7.61 6.56 12.75
C GLN A 32 -7.26 7.62 13.80
N SER A 33 -6.41 7.29 14.79
CA SER A 33 -5.99 8.23 15.84
C SER A 33 -5.14 9.40 15.31
N LEU A 34 -4.55 9.27 14.11
CA LEU A 34 -3.83 10.37 13.46
C LEU A 34 -4.77 11.50 12.99
N GLY A 35 -6.08 11.21 12.86
CA GLY A 35 -7.09 12.20 12.49
C GLY A 35 -7.00 12.68 11.04
N TRP A 36 -6.32 11.94 10.15
CA TRP A 36 -6.20 12.30 8.75
C TRP A 36 -7.39 11.81 7.95
N SER A 37 -8.03 12.72 7.21
CA SER A 37 -9.18 12.42 6.35
C SER A 37 -8.89 11.32 5.33
N GLU A 38 -7.67 11.31 4.80
CA GLU A 38 -7.19 10.36 3.79
C GLU A 38 -7.15 8.93 4.34
N LEU A 39 -7.01 8.77 5.67
CA LEU A 39 -6.97 7.47 6.34
C LEU A 39 -8.32 7.05 6.93
N ALA A 40 -9.37 7.86 6.82
CA ALA A 40 -10.64 7.61 7.50
C ALA A 40 -11.29 6.29 7.08
N ASN A 41 -11.14 5.91 5.81
CA ASN A 41 -11.87 4.79 5.22
C ASN A 41 -11.01 3.53 5.03
N ILE A 42 -9.78 3.46 5.53
CA ILE A 42 -8.92 2.28 5.33
C ILE A 42 -9.30 1.11 6.24
N ASN A 43 -8.90 -0.10 5.82
CA ASN A 43 -8.89 -1.28 6.67
C ASN A 43 -7.58 -2.07 6.48
N VAL A 44 -6.86 -2.28 7.57
CA VAL A 44 -5.56 -2.98 7.62
C VAL A 44 -5.49 -3.95 8.81
N ASN A 45 -6.62 -4.57 9.15
CA ASN A 45 -6.74 -5.46 10.30
C ASN A 45 -6.61 -6.96 9.97
N GLN A 46 -6.44 -7.34 8.70
CA GLN A 46 -6.24 -8.73 8.29
C GLN A 46 -4.79 -9.07 8.01
N LYS A 47 -4.47 -10.35 8.20
CA LYS A 47 -3.22 -10.93 7.68
C LYS A 47 -3.29 -11.15 6.18
N LEU A 48 -2.13 -11.23 5.55
CA LEU A 48 -1.99 -11.78 4.21
C LEU A 48 -1.96 -13.31 4.31
N TRP A 49 -2.68 -13.98 3.41
CA TRP A 49 -2.82 -15.44 3.40
C TRP A 49 -2.48 -15.99 2.02
N CYS A 50 -1.78 -17.12 1.99
CA CYS A 50 -1.58 -17.89 0.75
C CYS A 50 -2.83 -18.73 0.42
N ASP A 51 -3.31 -19.50 1.40
CA ASP A 51 -4.45 -20.44 1.24
C ASP A 51 -5.78 -19.91 1.81
N GLY A 52 -5.80 -18.63 2.21
CA GLY A 52 -6.94 -17.97 2.82
C GLY A 52 -7.01 -18.09 4.36
N PRO A 53 -7.89 -17.30 5.01
CA PRO A 53 -8.04 -17.30 6.45
C PRO A 53 -8.78 -18.55 6.96
N TYR A 54 -8.46 -18.98 8.17
CA TYR A 54 -9.08 -20.13 8.85
C TYR A 54 -9.65 -19.77 10.23
N GLY A 55 -10.70 -20.49 10.65
CA GLY A 55 -11.27 -20.43 12.00
C GLY A 55 -11.69 -19.02 12.39
N ARG A 56 -11.20 -18.51 13.52
CA ARG A 56 -11.54 -17.16 14.00
C ARG A 56 -11.18 -16.05 13.01
N GLU A 57 -10.14 -16.24 12.20
CA GLU A 57 -9.76 -15.28 11.15
C GLU A 57 -10.79 -15.29 10.03
N ARG A 58 -11.28 -16.47 9.61
CA ARG A 58 -12.30 -16.59 8.56
C ARG A 58 -13.63 -15.97 8.99
N ILE A 59 -14.02 -16.19 10.25
CA ILE A 59 -15.22 -15.59 10.84
C ILE A 59 -15.05 -14.06 10.89
N PHE A 60 -13.90 -13.57 11.35
CA PHE A 60 -13.64 -12.13 11.43
C PHE A 60 -13.54 -11.48 10.06
N PHE A 61 -12.97 -12.16 9.07
CA PHE A 61 -12.95 -11.72 7.68
C PHE A 61 -14.36 -11.39 7.17
N GLY A 62 -15.35 -12.15 7.67
CA GLY A 62 -16.77 -11.97 7.40
C GLY A 62 -17.23 -12.71 6.15
N GLU A 63 -18.52 -13.05 6.08
CA GLU A 63 -19.07 -13.85 4.97
C GLU A 63 -18.95 -13.12 3.63
N LEU A 64 -19.21 -11.81 3.64
CA LEU A 64 -19.13 -10.92 2.49
C LEU A 64 -17.78 -10.18 2.42
N MET A 65 -16.79 -10.65 3.18
CA MET A 65 -15.46 -10.05 3.28
C MET A 65 -15.49 -8.62 3.83
N GLU A 66 -16.39 -8.36 4.78
CA GLU A 66 -16.64 -7.06 5.40
C GLU A 66 -15.38 -6.46 6.03
N ASN A 67 -14.49 -7.30 6.56
CA ASN A 67 -13.22 -6.86 7.14
C ASN A 67 -12.03 -7.12 6.21
N ARG A 68 -12.21 -7.24 4.89
CA ARG A 68 -11.07 -7.36 3.97
C ARG A 68 -10.17 -6.14 4.04
N ASN A 69 -8.86 -6.34 3.92
CA ASN A 69 -7.92 -5.22 3.83
C ASN A 69 -8.27 -4.34 2.62
N MET A 70 -8.24 -3.03 2.83
CA MET A 70 -8.57 -2.03 1.83
C MET A 70 -7.78 -0.76 2.11
N LEU A 71 -7.16 -0.22 1.06
CA LEU A 71 -6.47 1.07 1.07
C LEU A 71 -7.00 1.91 -0.09
N THR A 72 -6.80 3.22 -0.01
CA THR A 72 -7.04 4.14 -1.14
C THR A 72 -5.71 4.73 -1.63
N THR A 73 -5.72 5.27 -2.85
CA THR A 73 -4.58 5.97 -3.42
C THR A 73 -4.17 7.18 -2.58
N GLU A 74 -5.13 7.91 -2.02
CA GLU A 74 -4.92 9.08 -1.17
C GLU A 74 -4.28 8.68 0.17
N ALA A 75 -4.76 7.59 0.78
CA ALA A 75 -4.20 7.06 2.02
C ALA A 75 -2.72 6.72 1.86
N VAL A 76 -2.38 5.99 0.78
CA VAL A 76 -1.00 5.59 0.49
C VAL A 76 -0.15 6.80 0.11
N ALA A 77 -0.66 7.71 -0.72
CA ALA A 77 0.03 8.93 -1.08
C ALA A 77 0.35 9.79 0.15
N LYS A 78 -0.60 9.94 1.07
CA LYS A 78 -0.41 10.67 2.33
C LYS A 78 0.69 10.05 3.18
N LEU A 79 0.67 8.73 3.36
CA LEU A 79 1.67 8.02 4.16
C LEU A 79 3.07 8.12 3.54
N LEU A 80 3.19 7.87 2.24
CA LEU A 80 4.46 8.01 1.52
C LEU A 80 4.98 9.45 1.59
N HIS A 81 4.12 10.45 1.39
CA HIS A 81 4.49 11.85 1.53
C HIS A 81 5.05 12.17 2.93
N CYS A 82 4.45 11.65 4.00
CA CYS A 82 4.97 11.81 5.36
C CYS A 82 6.30 11.06 5.59
N ILE A 83 6.51 9.91 4.95
CA ILE A 83 7.77 9.15 5.01
C ILE A 83 8.88 9.97 4.35
N ILE A 84 8.66 10.42 3.12
CA ILE A 84 9.59 11.24 2.32
C ILE A 84 9.92 12.55 3.05
N GLY A 85 8.91 13.19 3.64
CA GLY A 85 9.07 14.42 4.42
C GLY A 85 9.76 14.22 5.79
N GLY A 86 10.10 12.99 6.19
CA GLY A 86 10.80 12.74 7.45
C GLY A 86 9.91 12.79 8.71
N VAL A 87 8.59 12.81 8.56
CA VAL A 87 7.63 13.11 9.64
C VAL A 87 6.63 11.98 9.95
N ALA A 88 6.74 10.82 9.29
CA ALA A 88 5.82 9.70 9.50
C ALA A 88 5.86 9.12 10.93
N VAL A 89 7.05 8.99 11.51
CA VAL A 89 7.25 8.52 12.91
C VAL A 89 8.34 9.33 13.60
N SER A 90 9.51 9.41 12.97
CA SER A 90 10.64 10.27 13.34
C SER A 90 11.59 10.36 12.15
N PRO A 91 12.48 11.36 12.07
CA PRO A 91 13.40 11.49 10.94
C PRO A 91 14.22 10.22 10.68
N GLY A 92 14.79 9.61 11.73
CA GLY A 92 15.58 8.39 11.60
C GLY A 92 14.78 7.17 11.13
N ARG A 93 13.53 7.01 11.60
CA ARG A 93 12.66 5.92 11.16
C ARG A 93 12.14 6.14 9.74
N SER A 94 11.87 7.38 9.37
CA SER A 94 11.50 7.76 8.00
C SER A 94 12.63 7.45 7.02
N GLN A 95 13.88 7.76 7.38
CA GLN A 95 15.02 7.40 6.53
C GLN A 95 15.14 5.89 6.37
N MET A 96 15.00 5.11 7.44
CA MET A 96 15.00 3.64 7.33
C MET A 96 13.89 3.12 6.40
N MET A 97 12.71 3.75 6.41
CA MET A 97 11.63 3.40 5.48
C MET A 97 11.96 3.81 4.04
N MET A 98 12.59 4.96 3.82
CA MET A 98 13.08 5.37 2.49
C MET A 98 14.12 4.38 1.97
N ASP A 99 15.09 3.96 2.79
CA ASP A 99 16.11 3.00 2.39
C ASP A 99 15.49 1.66 1.94
N LEU A 100 14.41 1.22 2.60
CA LEU A 100 13.65 0.01 2.21
C LEU A 100 12.86 0.20 0.90
N LEU A 101 12.37 1.40 0.63
CA LEU A 101 11.63 1.70 -0.61
C LEU A 101 12.56 1.93 -1.82
N GLN A 102 13.86 2.19 -1.59
CA GLN A 102 14.82 2.56 -2.63
C GLN A 102 15.34 1.39 -3.48
N GLY A 103 14.81 0.17 -3.33
CA GLY A 103 15.36 -0.97 -4.06
C GLY A 103 14.50 -2.20 -4.08
N ASP A 104 13.95 -2.51 -5.26
CA ASP A 104 14.03 -3.85 -5.82
C ASP A 104 13.84 -3.80 -7.35
N LEU A 105 14.68 -4.51 -8.12
CA LEU A 105 14.51 -4.61 -9.58
C LEU A 105 13.18 -5.29 -9.95
N GLU A 106 12.67 -6.15 -9.06
CA GLU A 106 11.37 -6.80 -9.19
C GLU A 106 10.20 -5.81 -9.15
N GLN A 107 10.39 -4.64 -8.54
CA GLN A 107 9.39 -3.57 -8.47
C GLN A 107 9.45 -2.62 -9.67
N VAL A 108 10.41 -2.81 -10.58
CA VAL A 108 10.57 -2.00 -11.79
C VAL A 108 9.81 -2.63 -12.96
N THR A 109 10.00 -3.94 -13.20
CA THR A 109 9.43 -4.62 -14.38
C THR A 109 7.92 -4.79 -14.26
N GLY A 110 7.17 -4.23 -15.22
CA GLY A 110 5.71 -4.26 -15.28
C GLY A 110 5.02 -3.30 -14.30
N PHE A 111 5.74 -2.28 -13.84
CA PHE A 111 5.30 -1.27 -12.87
C PHE A 111 5.69 0.14 -13.34
N LEU A 112 5.45 1.17 -12.51
CA LEU A 112 5.68 2.58 -12.90
C LEU A 112 7.15 2.85 -13.27
N GLY A 113 8.06 2.15 -12.60
CA GLY A 113 9.50 2.30 -12.76
C GLY A 113 10.05 1.95 -14.15
N GLU A 114 9.40 1.05 -14.89
CA GLU A 114 9.88 0.56 -16.20
C GLU A 114 9.98 1.68 -17.25
N ALA A 115 9.07 2.65 -17.18
CA ALA A 115 9.01 3.75 -18.14
C ALA A 115 9.97 4.90 -17.84
N LEU A 116 10.66 4.88 -16.69
CA LEU A 116 11.45 6.03 -16.23
C LEU A 116 12.71 6.19 -17.07
N PRO A 117 13.08 7.44 -17.45
CA PRO A 117 14.30 7.68 -18.22
C PRO A 117 15.56 7.39 -17.39
N PRO A 118 16.70 7.07 -18.04
CA PRO A 118 17.97 6.88 -17.35
C PRO A 118 18.34 8.05 -16.43
N GLY A 119 18.89 7.75 -15.27
CA GLY A 119 19.25 8.75 -14.25
C GLY A 119 18.10 9.15 -13.32
N SER A 120 16.88 8.64 -13.55
CA SER A 120 15.78 8.81 -12.59
C SER A 120 16.02 7.99 -11.33
N GLN A 121 15.55 8.52 -10.20
CA GLN A 121 15.49 7.79 -8.93
C GLN A 121 14.03 7.51 -8.57
N GLN A 122 13.79 6.40 -7.89
CA GLN A 122 12.47 6.05 -7.40
C GLN A 122 12.52 5.36 -6.05
N TRP A 123 11.47 5.58 -5.27
CA TRP A 123 11.18 4.89 -4.03
C TRP A 123 9.77 4.35 -4.15
N SER A 124 9.63 3.03 -4.25
CA SER A 124 8.37 2.42 -4.65
C SER A 124 7.96 1.26 -3.77
N ILE A 125 6.65 0.98 -3.81
CA ILE A 125 6.04 -0.20 -3.25
C ILE A 125 5.07 -0.77 -4.27
N ALA A 126 5.21 -2.06 -4.56
CA ALA A 126 4.35 -2.80 -5.47
C ALA A 126 3.52 -3.83 -4.71
N GLY A 127 2.30 -4.10 -5.20
CA GLY A 127 1.43 -5.14 -4.66
C GLY A 127 0.55 -5.71 -5.75
N SER A 128 0.68 -7.00 -6.04
CA SER A 128 -0.12 -7.69 -7.04
C SER A 128 -0.61 -9.05 -6.56
N ASN A 129 -1.78 -9.45 -7.03
CA ASN A 129 -2.31 -10.82 -6.95
C ASN A 129 -3.16 -11.10 -8.19
N GLU A 130 -3.98 -12.15 -8.18
CA GLU A 130 -4.81 -12.52 -9.34
C GLU A 130 -5.88 -11.48 -9.74
N SER A 131 -6.19 -10.53 -8.86
CA SER A 131 -7.30 -9.57 -9.02
C SER A 131 -6.89 -8.10 -8.93
N ILE A 132 -5.67 -7.80 -8.47
CA ILE A 132 -5.17 -6.42 -8.35
C ILE A 132 -3.72 -6.32 -8.82
N ARG A 133 -3.35 -5.14 -9.34
CA ARG A 133 -1.97 -4.76 -9.61
C ARG A 133 -1.79 -3.28 -9.28
N ASN A 134 -1.16 -3.02 -8.16
CA ASN A 134 -1.02 -1.69 -7.58
C ASN A 134 0.45 -1.30 -7.47
N ASN A 135 0.73 -0.01 -7.64
CA ASN A 135 2.04 0.54 -7.39
C ASN A 135 1.92 1.98 -6.90
N ALA A 136 2.74 2.33 -5.93
CA ALA A 136 2.92 3.71 -5.51
C ALA A 136 4.41 4.02 -5.47
N ALA A 137 4.80 5.15 -6.02
CA ALA A 137 6.19 5.56 -6.15
C ALA A 137 6.35 7.06 -5.96
N TYR A 138 7.41 7.45 -5.25
CA TYR A 138 7.99 8.77 -5.33
C TYR A 138 9.14 8.73 -6.34
N ILE A 139 9.11 9.65 -7.29
CA ILE A 139 9.96 9.64 -8.48
C ILE A 139 10.66 10.98 -8.59
N GLU A 140 11.97 10.92 -8.72
CA GLU A 140 12.83 12.07 -9.01
C GLU A 140 13.39 11.93 -10.42
N LEU A 141 13.09 12.92 -11.27
CA LEU A 141 13.57 12.98 -12.65
C LEU A 141 14.77 13.91 -12.74
N PRO A 142 15.75 13.65 -13.64
CA PRO A 142 16.94 14.49 -13.77
C PRO A 142 16.68 15.99 -14.03
N SER A 143 15.59 16.31 -14.73
CA SER A 143 15.30 17.67 -15.23
C SER A 143 13.92 18.22 -14.85
N HIS A 144 13.17 17.53 -13.98
CA HIS A 144 11.81 17.93 -13.61
C HIS A 144 11.60 17.88 -12.10
N ASN A 145 10.54 18.54 -11.64
CA ASN A 145 10.15 18.47 -10.23
C ASN A 145 9.81 17.03 -9.84
N PRO A 146 10.16 16.63 -8.61
CA PRO A 146 9.82 15.31 -8.12
C PRO A 146 8.32 15.21 -7.90
N TYR A 147 7.78 13.99 -8.04
CA TYR A 147 6.35 13.75 -7.87
C TYR A 147 6.09 12.40 -7.22
N LEU A 148 4.89 12.27 -6.65
CA LEU A 148 4.37 11.04 -6.09
C LEU A 148 3.20 10.56 -6.93
N LEU A 149 3.22 9.29 -7.33
CA LEU A 149 2.17 8.66 -8.12
C LEU A 149 1.74 7.35 -7.46
N ALA A 150 0.46 7.24 -7.13
CA ALA A 150 -0.16 6.02 -6.62
C ALA A 150 -1.26 5.56 -7.59
N VAL A 151 -1.14 4.33 -8.10
CA VAL A 151 -2.07 3.76 -9.08
C VAL A 151 -2.56 2.42 -8.58
N PHE A 152 -3.86 2.33 -8.34
CA PHE A 152 -4.53 1.11 -7.91
C PHE A 152 -5.41 0.60 -9.05
N THR A 153 -5.38 -0.70 -9.28
CA THR A 153 -6.19 -1.37 -10.31
C THR A 153 -6.87 -2.59 -9.72
N GLU A 154 -8.04 -2.91 -10.26
CA GLU A 154 -8.82 -4.08 -9.88
C GLU A 154 -9.29 -4.84 -11.13
N GLY A 155 -9.63 -6.11 -10.94
CA GLY A 155 -10.04 -7.01 -12.00
C GLY A 155 -8.88 -7.82 -12.59
N ARG A 156 -9.19 -9.08 -12.94
CA ARG A 156 -8.20 -10.05 -13.42
C ARG A 156 -7.45 -9.59 -14.67
N GLU A 157 -8.15 -8.93 -15.60
CA GLU A 157 -7.54 -8.39 -16.82
C GLU A 157 -6.45 -7.35 -16.50
N ASN A 158 -6.77 -6.39 -15.62
CA ASN A 158 -5.80 -5.38 -15.18
C ASN A 158 -4.65 -6.01 -14.38
N ALA A 159 -4.95 -7.00 -13.53
CA ALA A 159 -3.95 -7.69 -12.72
C ALA A 159 -2.87 -8.40 -13.57
N GLN A 160 -3.30 -8.98 -14.70
CA GLN A 160 -2.45 -9.69 -15.67
C GLN A 160 -1.83 -8.76 -16.73
N ASN A 161 -2.23 -7.48 -16.79
CA ASN A 161 -1.70 -6.53 -17.74
C ASN A 161 -0.44 -5.84 -17.18
N HIS A 162 0.72 -6.43 -17.46
CA HIS A 162 2.02 -5.87 -17.06
C HIS A 162 2.37 -4.56 -17.77
N GLN A 163 1.67 -4.19 -18.84
CA GLN A 163 1.93 -2.96 -19.60
C GLN A 163 1.11 -1.76 -19.09
N LEU A 164 0.09 -1.99 -18.27
CA LEU A 164 -0.82 -0.94 -17.81
C LEU A 164 -0.10 0.12 -16.97
N LEU A 165 0.66 -0.29 -15.97
CA LEU A 165 1.38 0.66 -15.10
C LEU A 165 2.53 1.38 -15.82
N PRO A 166 3.38 0.69 -16.62
CA PRO A 166 4.34 1.39 -17.49
C PRO A 166 3.67 2.42 -18.41
N PHE A 167 2.53 2.08 -19.02
CA PHE A 167 1.78 3.00 -19.88
C PHE A 167 1.31 4.24 -19.11
N VAL A 168 0.71 4.06 -17.92
CA VAL A 168 0.30 5.19 -17.07
C VAL A 168 1.50 6.07 -16.73
N SER A 169 2.63 5.47 -16.37
CA SER A 169 3.88 6.20 -16.09
C SER A 169 4.32 7.04 -17.30
N GLN A 170 4.30 6.49 -18.52
CA GLN A 170 4.61 7.24 -19.75
C GLN A 170 3.69 8.45 -19.99
N VAL A 171 2.38 8.30 -19.71
CA VAL A 171 1.43 9.41 -19.84
C VAL A 171 1.76 10.54 -18.86
N PHE A 172 2.10 10.19 -17.61
CA PHE A 172 2.51 11.18 -16.62
C PHE A 172 3.84 11.85 -16.96
N LEU A 173 4.84 11.11 -17.45
CA LEU A 173 6.11 11.67 -17.89
C LEU A 173 5.93 12.72 -18.99
N LYS A 174 5.12 12.42 -20.02
CA LYS A 174 4.78 13.38 -21.08
C LYS A 174 4.06 14.62 -20.55
N ALA A 175 3.20 14.44 -19.53
CA ALA A 175 2.53 15.57 -18.91
C ALA A 175 3.50 16.47 -18.12
N GLN A 176 4.52 15.90 -17.47
CA GLN A 176 5.56 16.67 -16.79
C GLN A 176 6.38 17.52 -17.76
N GLU A 177 6.75 16.98 -18.92
CA GLU A 177 7.49 17.72 -19.96
C GLU A 177 6.73 18.99 -20.40
N ASN A 178 5.40 18.90 -20.53
CA ASN A 178 4.53 20.03 -20.90
C ASN A 178 4.35 21.09 -19.80
N LEU A 179 4.61 20.75 -18.54
CA LEU A 179 4.52 21.71 -17.41
C LEU A 179 5.79 22.56 -17.27
N THR A 180 6.90 22.09 -17.84
CA THR A 180 8.22 22.76 -17.81
C THR A 180 8.57 23.49 -19.12
N ALA A 181 7.76 23.30 -20.17
CA ALA A 181 7.89 23.99 -21.46
C ALA A 181 7.21 25.38 -21.43
#